data_AF-X1N843-F1
#
_entry.id   AF-X1N843-F1
#
_cell.length_a   1.000
_cell.length_b   1.000
_cell.length_c   1.000
_cell.angle_alpha   90.00
_cell.angle_beta   90.00
_cell.angle_gamma   90.00
#
_symmetry.space_group_name_H-M   'P 1'
#
loop_
_entity.id
_entity.type
_entity.pdbx_description
1 polymer ?
#
loop_
_entity_poly.entity_id
_entity_poly.type
_entity_poly.pdbx_seq_one_letter_code
_entity_poly.pdbx_strand_id
1 'polypeptide(L)'
;MPPYERQAEPSKGNFLSWDAGEAKDLVVLSEKGTKTETHWIEGKAHECSGPGCMYCESSVRKTLRWSVLTECEGEELPWEMRRAN
;
A
#
# COMPACT_ATOMS: atom_id res chain seq x y z
N MET A 1 -18.10 31.64 16.06
CA MET A 1 -18.37 30.18 16.10
C MET A 1 -17.82 29.67 17.42
N PRO A 2 -18.59 28.97 18.26
CA PRO A 2 -18.02 28.35 19.45
C PRO A 2 -17.12 27.18 19.02
N PRO A 3 -16.06 26.88 19.78
CA PRO A 3 -15.19 25.73 19.49
C PRO A 3 -16.00 24.46 19.71
N TYR A 4 -15.89 23.51 18.77
CA TYR A 4 -16.49 22.20 18.91
C TYR A 4 -15.77 21.45 20.04
N GLU A 5 -16.43 21.27 21.18
CA GLU A 5 -15.97 20.32 22.19
C GLU A 5 -16.26 18.91 21.69
N ARG A 6 -15.23 18.05 21.63
CA ARG A 6 -15.40 16.61 21.41
C ARG A 6 -16.18 16.03 22.60
N GLN A 7 -17.49 15.92 22.45
CA GLN A 7 -18.33 15.12 23.35
C GLN A 7 -18.24 13.65 22.94
N ALA A 8 -17.23 12.96 23.46
CA ALA A 8 -17.29 11.52 23.59
C ALA A 8 -16.57 11.15 24.88
N GLU A 9 -17.33 11.03 25.98
CA GLU A 9 -16.84 10.34 27.16
C GLU A 9 -16.67 8.85 26.80
N PRO A 10 -15.49 8.26 26.99
CA PRO A 10 -15.29 6.85 26.70
C PRO A 10 -16.11 6.03 27.71
N SER A 11 -17.25 5.50 27.26
CA SER A 11 -18.07 4.62 28.07
C SER A 11 -17.32 3.32 28.35
N LYS A 12 -17.09 3.02 29.63
CA LYS A 12 -16.58 1.73 30.12
C LYS A 12 -17.54 0.61 29.71
N GLY A 13 -17.28 -0.02 28.56
CA GLY A 13 -18.05 -1.18 28.12
C GLY A 13 -17.72 -1.55 26.69
N ASN A 14 -16.95 -2.63 26.53
CA ASN A 14 -16.73 -3.32 25.26
C ASN A 14 -16.22 -2.47 24.09
N PHE A 15 -15.10 -1.79 24.28
CA PHE A 15 -14.22 -1.57 23.14
C PHE A 15 -13.30 -2.78 23.04
N LEU A 16 -13.44 -3.54 21.96
CA LEU A 16 -12.32 -4.29 21.39
C LEU A 16 -11.13 -3.34 21.46
N SER A 17 -10.16 -3.65 22.32
CA SER A 17 -8.85 -3.06 22.28
C SER A 17 -8.31 -3.39 20.90
N TRP A 18 -8.54 -2.49 19.94
CA TRP A 18 -7.59 -2.32 18.87
C TRP A 18 -6.29 -2.03 19.60
N ASP A 19 -5.46 -3.06 19.76
CA ASP A 19 -4.03 -2.85 19.91
C ASP A 19 -3.70 -1.84 18.82
N ALA A 20 -3.42 -0.61 19.25
CA ALA A 20 -2.94 0.43 18.38
C ALA A 20 -1.57 -0.08 17.92
N GLY A 21 -1.59 -0.90 16.88
CA GLY A 21 -0.42 -1.44 16.23
C GLY A 21 0.50 -0.26 15.97
N GLU A 22 1.73 -0.38 16.45
CA GLU A 22 2.73 0.67 16.46
C GLU A 22 2.67 1.50 15.17
N ALA A 23 2.49 2.81 15.32
CA ALA A 23 2.63 3.73 14.20
C ALA A 23 4.13 3.98 14.02
N LYS A 24 4.68 3.58 12.88
CA LYS A 24 6.06 3.87 12.50
C LYS A 24 6.09 4.99 11.46
N ASP A 25 7.03 5.90 11.65
CA ASP A 25 7.29 6.96 10.68
C ASP A 25 8.10 6.39 9.51
N LEU A 26 7.63 6.64 8.29
CA LEU A 26 8.31 6.27 7.05
C LEU A 26 8.91 7.53 6.42
N VAL A 27 10.21 7.51 6.12
CA VAL A 27 10.88 8.59 5.39
C VAL A 27 11.00 8.19 3.92
N VAL A 28 10.40 8.94 3.01
CA VAL A 28 10.53 8.66 1.57
C VAL A 28 11.91 9.09 1.09
N LEU A 29 12.70 8.13 0.61
CA LEU A 29 14.06 8.36 0.09
C LEU A 29 14.08 8.61 -1.42
N SER A 30 13.14 8.04 -2.17
CA SER A 30 13.10 8.16 -3.63
C SER A 30 12.41 9.45 -4.09
N GLU A 31 13.07 10.23 -4.94
CA GLU A 31 12.45 11.40 -5.61
C GLU A 31 11.29 11.02 -6.54
N LYS A 32 11.33 9.81 -7.09
CA LYS A 32 10.35 9.30 -8.07
C LYS A 32 9.89 7.90 -7.67
N GLY A 33 8.60 7.63 -7.86
CA GLY A 33 8.05 6.29 -7.75
C GLY A 33 8.38 5.42 -8.96
N THR A 34 8.63 4.15 -8.72
CA THR A 34 8.78 3.13 -9.76
C THR A 34 7.41 2.56 -10.09
N LYS A 35 7.09 2.47 -11.38
CA LYS A 35 5.87 1.86 -11.88
C LYS A 35 6.19 0.46 -12.39
N THR A 36 5.54 -0.55 -11.83
CA THR A 36 5.61 -1.93 -12.32
C THR A 36 4.24 -2.40 -12.76
N GLU A 37 4.22 -3.31 -13.73
CA GLU A 37 3.00 -3.94 -14.23
C GLU A 37 3.08 -5.43 -13.88
N THR A 38 1.97 -6.02 -13.42
CA THR A 38 1.97 -7.42 -12.95
C THR A 38 0.72 -8.14 -13.41
N HIS A 39 0.87 -9.37 -13.89
CA HIS A 39 -0.21 -10.29 -14.19
C HIS A 39 -0.48 -11.20 -12.99
N TRP A 40 -1.75 -11.44 -12.70
CA TRP A 40 -2.17 -12.43 -11.71
C TRP A 40 -2.64 -13.69 -12.42
N ILE A 41 -1.89 -14.78 -12.25
CA ILE A 41 -2.08 -16.03 -12.98
C ILE A 41 -2.01 -17.17 -11.97
N GLU A 42 -3.06 -17.98 -11.91
CA GLU A 42 -3.12 -19.16 -11.01
C GLU A 42 -2.75 -18.83 -9.55
N GLY A 43 -3.15 -17.65 -9.06
CA GLY A 43 -2.88 -17.19 -7.69
C GLY A 43 -1.47 -16.65 -7.46
N LYS A 44 -0.63 -16.55 -8.48
CA LYS A 44 0.73 -16.00 -8.42
C LYS A 44 0.85 -14.69 -9.19
N ALA A 45 1.71 -13.82 -8.68
CA ALA A 45 2.05 -12.54 -9.31
C ALA A 45 3.24 -12.75 -10.26
N HIS A 46 3.05 -12.39 -11.54
CA HIS A 46 4.08 -12.45 -12.58
C HIS A 46 4.33 -11.05 -13.12
N GLU A 47 5.57 -10.57 -13.04
CA GLU A 47 5.93 -9.26 -13.57
C GLU A 47 5.73 -9.21 -15.09
N CYS A 48 5.15 -8.12 -15.58
CA CYS A 48 4.94 -7.88 -16.99
C CYS A 48 6.18 -7.20 -17.58
N SER A 49 6.84 -7.87 -18.52
CA SER A 49 8.02 -7.34 -19.22
C SER A 49 7.70 -6.34 -20.34
N GLY A 50 6.44 -5.89 -20.43
CA GLY A 50 6.00 -4.90 -21.42
C GLY A 50 5.52 -5.51 -22.75
N PRO A 51 5.68 -4.80 -23.90
CA PRO A 51 5.17 -5.24 -25.19
C PRO A 51 5.87 -6.53 -25.63
N GLY A 52 5.09 -7.60 -25.84
CA GLY A 52 5.59 -8.97 -26.08
C GLY A 52 5.54 -9.88 -24.85
N CYS A 53 5.01 -9.42 -23.71
CA CYS A 53 4.72 -10.30 -22.59
C CYS A 53 3.65 -11.33 -23.00
N MET A 54 3.97 -12.63 -22.87
CA MET A 54 3.06 -13.75 -23.19
C MET A 54 1.68 -13.62 -22.52
N TYR A 55 1.63 -12.97 -21.36
CA TYR A 55 0.39 -12.76 -20.60
C TYR A 55 -0.43 -11.60 -21.15
N CYS A 56 0.23 -10.55 -21.66
CA CYS A 56 -0.46 -9.49 -22.39
C CYS A 56 -1.03 -10.03 -23.72
N GLU A 57 -0.31 -10.90 -24.42
CA GLU A 57 -0.79 -11.52 -25.67
C GLU A 57 -1.99 -12.44 -25.46
N SER A 58 -2.00 -13.20 -24.36
CA SER A 58 -3.14 -14.01 -23.93
C SER A 58 -4.29 -13.22 -23.30
N SER A 59 -4.29 -11.88 -23.43
CA SER A 59 -5.32 -10.97 -22.91
C SER A 59 -5.54 -11.06 -21.40
N VAL A 60 -4.55 -11.54 -20.64
CA VAL A 60 -4.59 -11.56 -19.18
C VAL A 60 -4.48 -10.13 -18.66
N ARG A 61 -5.42 -9.74 -17.79
CA ARG A 61 -5.39 -8.40 -17.19
C ARG A 61 -4.10 -8.17 -16.41
N LYS A 62 -3.52 -6.99 -16.61
CA LYS A 62 -2.39 -6.49 -15.81
C LYS A 62 -2.87 -5.49 -14.78
N THR A 63 -2.26 -5.52 -13.62
CA THR A 63 -2.45 -4.56 -12.55
C THR A 63 -1.22 -3.67 -12.47
N LEU A 64 -1.44 -2.36 -12.32
CA LEU A 64 -0.39 -1.39 -12.08
C LEU A 64 -0.05 -1.34 -10.60
N ARG A 65 1.25 -1.38 -10.28
CA ARG A 65 1.77 -1.14 -8.94
C ARG A 65 2.74 0.03 -8.97
N TRP A 66 2.72 0.79 -7.89
CA TRP A 66 3.67 1.87 -7.66
C TRP A 66 4.45 1.55 -6.40
N SER A 67 5.77 1.68 -6.47
CA SER A 67 6.64 1.57 -5.31
C SER A 67 7.50 2.81 -5.14
N VAL A 68 7.76 3.18 -3.89
CA VAL A 68 8.72 4.21 -3.51
C VAL A 68 9.70 3.61 -2.52
N LEU A 69 10.95 4.07 -2.54
CA LEU A 69 11.92 3.67 -1.53
C LEU A 69 11.66 4.47 -0.26
N THR A 70 11.50 3.78 0.86
CA THR A 70 11.29 4.38 2.18
C THR A 70 12.31 3.85 3.17
N GLU A 71 12.74 4.68 4.11
CA GLU A 71 13.46 4.26 5.30
C GLU A 71 12.47 4.11 6.45
N CYS A 72 12.56 2.99 7.17
CA CYS A 72 11.84 2.74 8.42
C CYS A 72 12.85 2.26 9.45
N GLU A 73 13.04 3.00 10.55
CA GLU A 73 13.94 2.60 11.65
C GLU A 73 15.38 2.28 11.20
N GLY A 74 15.87 2.92 10.13
CA GLY A 74 17.20 2.68 9.56
C GLY A 74 17.29 1.53 8.56
N GLU A 75 16.18 0.87 8.23
CA GLU A 75 16.09 -0.10 7.14
C GLU A 75 15.43 0.51 5.88
N GLU A 76 16.10 0.36 4.74
CA GLU A 76 15.56 0.76 3.45
C GLU A 76 14.64 -0.32 2.88
N LEU A 77 13.36 0.00 2.71
CA LEU A 77 12.32 -0.92 2.25
C LEU A 77 11.49 -0.28 1.14
N PRO A 78 11.07 -1.04 0.12
CA PRO A 78 10.13 -0.56 -0.87
C PRO A 78 8.71 -0.52 -0.31
N TRP A 79 8.06 0.64 -0.32
CA TRP A 79 6.66 0.77 0.03
C TRP A 79 5.78 0.64 -1.23
N GLU A 80 4.98 -0.43 -1.30
CA GLU A 80 4.03 -0.67 -2.39
C GLU A 80 2.69 0.05 -2.16
N MET A 81 2.30 0.91 -3.09
CA MET A 81 0.95 1.47 -3.17
C MET A 81 0.09 0.63 -4.12
N ARG A 82 -1.05 0.17 -3.62
CA ARG A 82 -2.09 -0.49 -4.42
C ARG A 82 -3.31 0.41 -4.47
N ARG A 83 -3.91 0.59 -5.65
CA ARG A 83 -5.24 1.18 -5.72
C ARG A 83 -6.22 0.22 -5.06
N ALA A 84 -6.98 0.72 -4.08
CA ALA A 84 -8.18 0.04 -3.62
C ALA A 84 -9.16 0.01 -4.81
N ASN A 85 -9.58 -1.19 -5.20
CA ASN A 85 -10.64 -1.39 -6.19
C ASN A 85 -12.01 -1.19 -5.53
#